data_AF-A0A3D9XPE1-F1
#
_entry.id   AF-A0A3D9XPE1-F1
#
_cell.length_a   1.000
_cell.length_b   1.000
_cell.length_c   1.000
_cell.angle_alpha   90.00
_cell.angle_beta   90.00
_cell.angle_gamma   90.00
#
_symmetry.space_group_name_H-M   'P 1'
#
loop_
_entity.id
_entity.type
_entity.pdbx_description
1 polymer ?
#
loop_
_entity_poly.entity_id
_entity_poly.type
_entity_poly.pdbx_seq_one_letter_code
_entity_poly.pdbx_strand_id
1 'polypeptide(L)'
;MNTAHRLEFFTDADGEPWACFAWGDVRPETITRERILEAAAYYADYSEDDLPLEDFEVTRFWIRNSGSSAEFDEMWCRCLAEDDRAVLVTGVQFQ
;
A
#
# COMPACT_ATOMS: atom_id res chain seq x y z
N MET A 1 -11.90 -14.88 -15.65
CA MET A 1 -12.26 -14.26 -14.36
C MET A 1 -10.98 -13.75 -13.73
N ASN A 2 -10.63 -12.48 -13.95
CA ASN A 2 -9.53 -11.80 -13.29
C ASN A 2 -10.18 -10.75 -12.40
N THR A 3 -10.39 -11.06 -11.13
CA THR A 3 -10.75 -10.03 -10.15
C THR A 3 -9.57 -9.09 -10.12
N ALA A 4 -9.75 -7.87 -10.64
CA ALA A 4 -8.77 -6.83 -10.45
C ALA A 4 -8.66 -6.62 -8.93
N HIS A 5 -7.58 -7.11 -8.31
CA HIS A 5 -7.28 -6.77 -6.93
C HIS A 5 -7.26 -5.25 -6.85
N ARG A 6 -8.13 -4.65 -6.03
CA ARG A 6 -8.14 -3.21 -5.80
C ARG A 6 -6.87 -2.90 -5.03
N LEU A 7 -6.03 -2.04 -5.59
CA LEU A 7 -4.90 -1.48 -4.85
C LEU A 7 -5.45 -0.43 -3.90
N GLU A 8 -4.93 -0.43 -2.70
CA GLU A 8 -5.12 0.62 -1.71
C GLU A 8 -3.84 1.42 -1.61
N PHE A 9 -3.99 2.73 -1.43
CA PHE A 9 -2.89 3.66 -1.30
C PHE A 9 -3.01 4.35 0.05
N PHE A 10 -1.91 4.37 0.78
CA PHE A 10 -1.83 4.90 2.12
C PHE A 10 -0.72 5.94 2.20
N THR A 11 -1.01 6.99 2.95
CA THR A 11 -0.07 8.03 3.33
C THR A 11 0.34 7.89 4.78
N ASP A 12 1.44 8.53 5.16
CA ASP A 12 1.83 8.66 6.55
C ASP A 12 1.12 9.84 7.26
N ALA A 13 1.60 10.18 8.45
CA ALA A 13 1.06 11.25 9.28
C ALA A 13 1.18 12.65 8.65
N ASP A 14 2.22 12.87 7.85
CA ASP A 14 2.50 14.13 7.19
C ASP A 14 1.82 14.22 5.81
N GLY A 15 1.15 13.14 5.40
CA GLY A 15 0.45 13.03 4.13
C GLY A 15 1.34 12.47 3.01
N GLU A 16 2.59 12.12 3.30
CA GLU A 16 3.54 11.60 2.31
C GLU A 16 3.21 10.15 1.91
N PRO A 17 3.55 9.71 0.68
CA PRO A 17 3.33 8.34 0.24
C PRO A 17 3.98 7.33 1.19
N TRP A 18 3.19 6.38 1.72
CA TRP A 18 3.72 5.35 2.62
C TRP A 18 3.73 3.97 1.97
N ALA A 19 2.60 3.52 1.44
CA ALA A 19 2.52 2.22 0.79
C ALA A 19 1.38 2.14 -0.23
N CYS A 20 1.54 1.28 -1.23
CA CYS A 20 0.47 0.89 -2.13
C CYS A 20 0.44 -0.64 -2.29
N PHE A 21 -0.66 -1.28 -1.90
CA PHE A 21 -0.73 -2.75 -1.87
C PHE A 21 -2.11 -3.31 -2.14
N ALA A 22 -2.14 -4.61 -2.45
CA ALA A 22 -3.33 -5.44 -2.45
C ALA A 22 -3.31 -6.39 -1.24
N TRP A 23 -4.50 -6.67 -0.71
CA TRP A 23 -4.67 -7.64 0.36
C TRP A 23 -4.37 -9.08 -0.09
N GLY A 24 -3.59 -9.80 0.71
CA GLY A 24 -3.23 -11.21 0.51
C GLY A 24 -2.02 -11.43 -0.41
N ASP A 25 -1.78 -12.70 -0.74
CA ASP A 25 -0.73 -13.12 -1.67
C ASP A 25 -1.20 -12.93 -3.12
N VAL A 26 -0.91 -11.76 -3.66
CA VAL A 26 -1.17 -11.43 -5.06
C VAL A 26 0.10 -11.58 -5.88
N ARG A 27 -0.06 -11.92 -7.17
CA ARG A 27 1.02 -11.99 -8.14
C ARG A 27 1.68 -10.61 -8.33
N PRO A 28 2.97 -10.44 -8.01
CA PRO A 28 3.65 -9.14 -8.09
C PRO A 28 3.54 -8.48 -9.46
N GLU A 29 3.55 -9.28 -10.55
CA GLU A 29 3.42 -8.78 -11.92
C GLU A 29 2.09 -8.09 -12.24
N THR A 30 1.09 -8.21 -11.36
CA THR A 30 -0.22 -7.54 -11.51
C THR A 30 -0.29 -6.16 -10.86
N ILE A 31 0.74 -5.78 -10.09
CA ILE A 31 0.89 -4.48 -9.44
C ILE A 31 1.89 -3.68 -10.29
N THR A 32 1.38 -3.03 -11.33
CA THR A 32 2.19 -2.25 -12.28
C THR A 32 2.25 -0.78 -11.86
N ARG A 33 3.21 -0.05 -12.42
CA ARG A 33 3.35 1.41 -12.25
C ARG A 33 2.03 2.15 -12.52
N GLU A 34 1.38 1.82 -13.63
CA GLU A 34 0.09 2.40 -14.03
C GLU A 34 -0.99 2.20 -12.96
N ARG A 35 -1.08 1.01 -12.37
CA ARG A 35 -2.09 0.72 -11.34
C ARG A 35 -1.79 1.41 -10.01
N ILE A 36 -0.51 1.56 -9.67
CA ILE A 36 -0.08 2.34 -8.49
C ILE A 36 -0.48 3.81 -8.70
N LEU A 37 -0.21 4.39 -9.87
CA LEU A 37 -0.59 5.75 -10.22
C LEU A 37 -2.11 5.96 -10.17
N GLU A 38 -2.89 5.02 -10.74
CA GLU A 38 -4.36 5.06 -10.65
C GLU A 38 -4.85 5.07 -9.19
N ALA A 39 -4.24 4.26 -8.32
CA ALA A 39 -4.59 4.23 -6.91
C ALA A 39 -4.19 5.53 -6.20
N ALA A 40 -2.97 6.01 -6.43
CA ALA A 40 -2.45 7.22 -5.80
C ALA A 40 -3.27 8.46 -6.19
N ALA A 41 -3.61 8.62 -7.47
CA ALA A 41 -4.49 9.68 -7.93
C ALA A 41 -5.90 9.58 -7.32
N TYR A 42 -6.44 8.37 -7.19
CA TYR A 42 -7.77 8.17 -6.64
C TYR A 42 -7.88 8.48 -5.14
N TYR A 43 -6.88 8.07 -4.34
CA TYR A 43 -6.94 8.19 -2.87
C TYR A 43 -6.30 9.48 -2.33
N ALA A 44 -5.29 10.01 -3.02
CA ALA A 44 -4.46 11.10 -2.50
C ALA A 44 -4.16 12.21 -3.53
N ASP A 45 -4.76 12.16 -4.72
CA ASP A 45 -4.54 13.13 -5.82
C ASP A 45 -3.06 13.24 -6.28
N TYR A 46 -2.27 12.19 -6.04
CA TYR A 46 -0.87 12.12 -6.47
C TYR A 46 -0.72 11.79 -7.95
N SER A 47 0.31 12.37 -8.55
CA SER A 47 0.74 12.13 -9.92
C SER A 47 2.06 11.35 -9.98
N GLU A 48 2.53 11.09 -11.20
CA GLU A 48 3.80 10.40 -11.40
C GLU A 48 5.02 11.17 -10.87
N ASP A 49 4.96 12.50 -10.88
CA ASP A 49 6.05 13.35 -10.40
C ASP A 49 6.15 13.37 -8.86
N ASP A 50 5.09 12.92 -8.17
CA ASP A 50 5.01 12.90 -6.70
C ASP A 50 5.49 11.59 -6.09
N LEU A 51 5.68 10.54 -6.91
CA LEU A 51 5.98 9.19 -6.42
C LEU A 51 7.36 8.70 -6.91
N PRO A 52 8.18 8.10 -6.03
CA PRO A 52 9.46 7.53 -6.43
C PRO A 52 9.29 6.18 -7.14
N LEU A 53 8.76 6.18 -8.36
CA LEU A 53 8.42 4.98 -9.15
C LEU A 53 9.48 4.59 -10.20
N GLU A 54 10.66 5.19 -10.18
CA GLU A 54 11.74 4.85 -11.12
C GLU A 54 12.28 3.44 -10.89
N ASP A 55 12.44 3.03 -9.62
CA ASP A 55 12.91 1.71 -9.22
C ASP A 55 12.13 1.24 -7.96
N PHE A 56 10.90 0.76 -8.15
CA PHE A 56 10.11 0.19 -7.06
C PHE A 56 10.15 -1.34 -7.07
N GLU A 57 10.13 -1.93 -5.87
CA GLU A 57 10.04 -3.39 -5.69
C GLU A 57 8.67 -3.78 -5.14
N VAL A 58 7.96 -4.64 -5.87
CA VAL A 58 6.72 -5.24 -5.37
C VAL A 58 7.07 -6.46 -4.52
N THR A 59 6.85 -6.35 -3.22
CA THR A 59 7.18 -7.39 -2.24
C THR A 59 5.96 -7.84 -1.46
N ARG A 60 6.11 -8.99 -0.80
CA ARG A 60 5.14 -9.48 0.19
C ARG A 60 5.57 -9.00 1.55
N PHE A 61 4.63 -8.44 2.30
CA PHE A 61 4.91 -7.97 3.63
C PHE A 61 3.70 -8.04 4.55
N TRP A 62 3.95 -7.97 5.86
CA TRP A 62 2.93 -8.10 6.89
C TRP A 62 2.61 -6.75 7.51
N ILE A 63 1.33 -6.42 7.62
CA ILE A 63 0.83 -5.22 8.29
C ILE A 63 -0.19 -5.57 9.35
N ARG A 64 -0.34 -4.70 10.34
CA ARG A 64 -1.41 -4.80 11.33
C ARG A 64 -2.07 -3.44 11.53
N ASN A 65 -3.35 -3.49 11.85
CA ASN A 65 -4.11 -2.30 12.23
C ASN A 65 -3.76 -1.95 13.69
N SER A 66 -3.23 -0.75 13.91
CA SER A 66 -2.86 -0.20 15.21
C SER A 66 -3.97 0.61 15.87
N GLY A 67 -5.18 0.58 15.30
CA GLY A 67 -6.35 1.35 15.72
C GLY A 67 -6.55 2.60 14.87
N SER A 68 -7.46 3.46 15.32
CA SER A 68 -7.70 4.79 14.77
C SER A 68 -7.00 5.86 15.60
N SER A 69 -6.78 7.04 15.02
CA SER A 69 -6.34 8.24 15.72
C SER A 69 -7.33 9.39 15.49
N ALA A 70 -7.03 10.57 16.05
CA ALA A 70 -7.83 11.76 15.75
C ALA A 70 -7.67 12.24 14.30
N GLU A 71 -6.60 11.80 13.62
CA GLU A 71 -6.20 12.23 12.28
C GLU A 71 -6.45 11.13 11.22
N PHE A 72 -6.53 9.86 11.64
CA PHE A 72 -6.69 8.71 10.75
C PHE A 72 -7.81 7.78 11.20
N ASP A 73 -8.73 7.46 10.30
CA ASP A 73 -9.78 6.46 10.53
C ASP A 73 -9.19 5.08 10.83
N GLU A 74 -8.07 4.72 10.18
CA GLU A 74 -7.30 3.50 10.44
C GLU A 74 -5.81 3.76 10.27
N MET A 75 -5.00 3.32 11.23
CA MET A 75 -3.55 3.35 11.16
C MET A 75 -3.01 1.94 10.94
N TRP A 76 -2.25 1.76 9.87
CA TRP A 76 -1.58 0.50 9.56
C TRP A 76 -0.08 0.65 9.79
N CYS A 77 0.55 -0.41 10.31
CA CYS A 77 1.99 -0.43 10.50
C CYS A 77 2.59 -1.76 10.06
N ARG A 78 3.87 -1.73 9.65
CA ARG A 78 4.62 -2.95 9.35
C ARG A 78 4.79 -3.78 10.62
N CYS A 79 4.64 -5.08 10.45
CA CYS A 79 4.79 -6.06 11.52
C CYS A 79 5.47 -7.33 10.98
N LEU A 80 5.67 -8.29 11.88
CA LEU A 80 6.14 -9.64 11.57
C LEU A 80 4.95 -10.59 11.39
N ALA A 81 5.18 -11.71 10.69
CA ALA A 81 4.14 -12.72 10.48
C ALA A 81 3.60 -13.33 11.78
N GLU A 82 4.39 -13.29 12.85
CA GLU A 82 4.07 -13.86 14.17
C GLU A 82 3.29 -12.89 15.06
N ASP A 83 3.18 -11.62 14.67
CA ASP A 83 2.45 -10.63 15.45
C ASP A 83 0.94 -10.91 15.44
N ASP A 84 0.27 -10.63 16.56
CA ASP A 84 -1.18 -10.76 16.63
C ASP A 84 -1.85 -9.87 15.58
N ARG A 85 -2.83 -10.45 14.86
CA ARG A 85 -3.56 -9.80 13.76
C ARG A 85 -2.70 -9.35 12.58
N ALA A 86 -1.52 -9.96 12.38
CA ALA A 86 -0.75 -9.74 11.17
C ALA A 86 -1.53 -10.15 9.93
N VAL A 87 -1.58 -9.28 8.93
CA VAL A 87 -2.23 -9.48 7.64
C VAL A 87 -1.18 -9.42 6.54
N LEU A 88 -1.16 -10.43 5.68
CA LEU A 88 -0.28 -10.46 4.52
C LEU A 88 -0.84 -9.54 3.43
N VAL A 89 0.04 -8.73 2.85
CA VAL A 89 -0.23 -7.91 1.67
C VAL A 89 0.89 -8.07 0.65
N THR A 90 0.58 -7.81 -0.61
CA THR A 90 1.57 -7.69 -1.68
C THR A 90 1.51 -6.28 -2.25
N GLY A 91 2.64 -5.59 -2.33
CA GLY A 91 2.68 -4.23 -2.86
C GLY A 91 4.05 -3.56 -2.73
N VAL A 92 4.02 -2.24 -2.78
CA VAL A 92 5.20 -1.37 -2.66
C VAL A 92 5.10 -0.61 -1.34
N GLN A 93 6.23 -0.47 -0.67
CA GLN A 93 6.42 0.48 0.43
C GLN A 93 7.34 1.59 -0.09
N PHE A 94 6.90 2.84 0.01
CA PHE A 94 7.68 4.01 -0.39
C PHE A 94 8.67 4.35 0.75
N GLN A 95 9.87 4.82 0.38
CA GLN A 95 10.98 5.11 1.30
C GLN A 95 11.09 6.60 1.60
#